data_AF-W1TW80-F1
#
_entry.id   AF-W1TW80-F1
#
_cell.length_a   1.000
_cell.length_b   1.000
_cell.length_c   1.000
_cell.angle_alpha   90.00
_cell.angle_beta   90.00
_cell.angle_gamma   90.00
#
_symmetry.space_group_name_H-M   'P 1'
#
loop_
_entity.id
_entity.type
_entity.pdbx_description
1 polymer ?
#
loop_
_entity_poly.entity_id
_entity_poly.type
_entity_poly.pdbx_seq_one_letter_code
_entity_poly.pdbx_strand_id
1 'polypeptide(L)'
;MKWAEQSFDNYRAVPPATGIIHQVNIEFLSDVVIEKDGMLYPDSMFGTDSHTTMINGIGVLGWGVGGIEAEAAMLGEASYFPVPEVIGVRLVGELPKITTATDLALKVTQRLRQENVVGKFVEYFGEGLATLGLADRATVANMAPEYGAICGYFPIDEETLHYMRLTNRKE
;
A
#
# COMPACT_ATOMS: atom_id res chain seq x y z
N MET A 1 -8.85 23.20 -4.62
CA MET A 1 -9.48 22.03 -3.95
C MET A 1 -11.01 22.12 -4.02
N LYS A 2 -11.69 22.96 -3.24
CA LYS A 2 -13.18 23.00 -3.23
C LYS A 2 -13.85 23.31 -4.58
N TRP A 3 -13.22 24.15 -5.41
CA TRP A 3 -13.68 24.37 -6.79
C TRP A 3 -13.57 23.12 -7.66
N ALA A 4 -12.50 22.32 -7.49
CA ALA A 4 -12.28 21.11 -8.27
C ALA A 4 -13.30 20.01 -7.94
N GLU A 5 -13.70 19.89 -6.67
CA GLU A 5 -14.81 19.00 -6.24
C GLU A 5 -16.13 19.34 -6.93
N GLN A 6 -16.34 20.59 -7.33
CA GLN A 6 -17.54 21.02 -8.05
C GLN A 6 -17.39 20.93 -9.57
N SER A 7 -16.17 20.72 -10.06
CA SER A 7 -15.84 20.81 -11.49
C SER A 7 -15.54 19.46 -12.14
N PHE A 8 -15.28 18.42 -11.35
CA PHE A 8 -14.94 17.08 -11.84
C PHE A 8 -15.78 16.00 -11.14
N ASP A 9 -16.29 15.03 -11.91
CA ASP A 9 -17.16 13.98 -11.40
C ASP A 9 -16.45 12.98 -10.48
N ASN A 10 -15.14 12.74 -10.71
CA ASN A 10 -14.35 11.73 -10.01
C ASN A 10 -13.27 12.36 -9.11
N TYR A 11 -13.55 13.51 -8.51
CA TYR A 11 -12.63 14.19 -7.62
C TYR A 11 -13.22 14.35 -6.23
N ARG A 12 -12.44 13.95 -5.23
CA ARG A 12 -12.78 14.10 -3.82
C ARG A 12 -11.59 14.71 -3.07
N ALA A 13 -11.82 15.78 -2.31
CA ALA A 13 -10.81 16.29 -1.39
C ALA A 13 -11.06 15.79 0.03
N VAL A 14 -10.03 15.27 0.67
CA VAL A 14 -10.04 15.03 2.12
C VAL A 14 -9.78 16.38 2.81
N PRO A 15 -10.67 16.85 3.72
CA PRO A 15 -10.48 18.13 4.40
C PRO A 15 -9.18 18.16 5.23
N PRO A 16 -8.57 19.35 5.43
CA PRO A 16 -7.45 19.50 6.35
C PRO A 16 -7.77 18.97 7.75
N ALA A 17 -6.75 18.48 8.45
CA ALA A 17 -6.84 17.93 9.81
C ALA A 17 -7.71 16.65 9.96
N THR A 18 -7.99 15.93 8.87
CA THR A 18 -8.68 14.62 8.92
C THR A 18 -7.71 13.46 9.22
N GLY A 19 -6.43 13.62 8.87
CA GLY A 19 -5.39 12.60 9.06
C GLY A 19 -4.22 12.81 8.08
N ILE A 20 -3.26 11.89 8.10
CA ILE A 20 -2.20 11.81 7.08
C ILE A 20 -2.68 10.94 5.91
N ILE A 21 -2.35 11.32 4.68
CA ILE A 21 -2.95 10.74 3.47
C ILE A 21 -2.86 9.20 3.41
N HIS A 22 -1.70 8.64 3.73
CA HIS A 22 -1.45 7.20 3.73
C HIS A 22 -2.35 6.42 4.69
N GLN A 23 -2.58 6.97 5.88
CA GLN A 23 -3.46 6.38 6.88
C GLN A 23 -4.92 6.49 6.45
N VAL A 24 -5.32 7.65 5.90
CA VAL A 24 -6.67 7.84 5.34
C VAL A 24 -6.92 6.89 4.16
N ASN A 25 -5.89 6.57 3.37
CA ASN A 25 -6.02 5.60 2.27
C ASN A 25 -6.41 4.21 2.80
N ILE A 26 -5.67 3.68 3.79
CA ILE A 26 -5.95 2.34 4.35
C ILE A 26 -7.23 2.32 5.19
N GLU A 27 -7.55 3.38 5.93
CA GLU A 27 -8.68 3.44 6.87
C GLU A 27 -10.01 3.86 6.22
N PHE A 28 -9.97 4.48 5.03
CA PHE A 28 -11.19 5.02 4.46
C PHE A 28 -11.31 5.03 2.93
N LEU A 29 -10.24 5.31 2.17
CA LEU A 29 -10.39 5.53 0.72
C LEU A 29 -10.30 4.27 -0.14
N SER A 30 -9.63 3.22 0.34
CA SER A 30 -9.52 1.97 -0.40
C SER A 30 -10.56 0.94 0.06
N ASP A 31 -11.19 0.30 -0.93
CA ASP A 31 -12.15 -0.80 -0.76
C ASP A 31 -11.51 -2.17 -1.01
N VAL A 32 -10.21 -2.24 -1.35
CA VAL A 32 -9.43 -3.45 -1.71
C VAL A 32 -9.91 -4.17 -2.98
N VAL A 33 -11.23 -4.29 -3.18
CA VAL A 33 -11.88 -4.79 -4.39
C VAL A 33 -12.88 -3.73 -4.85
N ILE A 34 -12.80 -3.33 -6.11
CA ILE A 34 -13.69 -2.35 -6.71
C ILE A 34 -14.79 -3.07 -7.47
N GLU A 35 -16.05 -2.72 -7.19
CA GLU A 35 -17.21 -3.09 -8.00
C GLU A 35 -17.61 -1.93 -8.92
N LYS A 36 -17.54 -2.15 -10.22
CA LYS A 36 -17.97 -1.16 -11.22
C LYS A 36 -18.54 -1.84 -12.45
N ASP A 37 -19.71 -1.38 -12.89
CA ASP A 37 -20.40 -1.88 -14.10
C ASP A 37 -20.60 -3.41 -14.12
N GLY A 38 -20.85 -4.01 -12.96
CA GLY A 38 -21.02 -5.46 -12.79
C GLY A 38 -19.71 -6.26 -12.81
N MET A 39 -18.56 -5.59 -12.83
CA MET A 39 -17.23 -6.20 -12.77
C MET A 39 -16.60 -5.98 -11.40
N LEU A 40 -15.94 -7.02 -10.90
CA LEU A 40 -15.08 -6.96 -9.72
C LEU A 40 -13.62 -7.00 -10.16
N TYR A 41 -12.81 -6.07 -9.67
CA TYR A 41 -11.37 -6.07 -9.91
C TYR A 41 -10.60 -5.57 -8.69
N PRO A 42 -9.32 -5.97 -8.53
CA PRO A 42 -8.49 -5.51 -7.42
C PRO A 42 -8.31 -3.99 -7.47
N ASP A 43 -8.34 -3.35 -6.31
CA ASP A 43 -7.92 -1.97 -6.18
C ASP A 43 -6.41 -1.85 -6.42
N SER A 44 -6.02 -0.73 -7.06
CA SER A 44 -4.63 -0.36 -7.31
C SER A 44 -4.53 1.16 -7.40
N MET A 45 -3.40 1.74 -6.98
CA MET A 45 -3.27 3.19 -6.96
C MET A 45 -1.87 3.73 -7.25
N PHE A 46 -1.84 4.88 -7.91
CA PHE A 46 -0.69 5.78 -7.91
C PHE A 46 -0.98 6.99 -7.05
N GLY A 47 0.04 7.48 -6.36
CA GLY A 47 -0.04 8.72 -5.60
C GLY A 47 1.14 9.62 -5.88
N THR A 48 0.96 10.93 -5.75
CA THR A 48 2.07 11.90 -5.84
C THR A 48 2.85 12.02 -4.54
N ASP A 49 2.89 10.93 -3.76
CA ASP A 49 3.59 10.79 -2.49
C ASP A 49 4.36 9.46 -2.50
N SER A 50 5.64 9.49 -2.12
CA SER A 50 6.50 8.30 -2.11
C SER A 50 5.97 7.19 -1.21
N HIS A 51 5.32 7.54 -0.11
CA HIS A 51 4.84 6.62 0.91
C HIS A 51 3.44 6.07 0.61
N THR A 52 2.90 6.36 -0.58
CA THR A 52 1.70 5.68 -1.14
C THR A 52 1.81 4.17 -1.00
N THR A 53 3.03 3.64 -0.98
CA THR A 53 3.35 2.23 -0.74
C THR A 53 2.79 1.66 0.56
N MET A 54 2.39 2.46 1.55
CA MET A 54 1.71 1.99 2.77
C MET A 54 0.42 1.20 2.46
N ILE A 55 -0.28 1.53 1.37
CA ILE A 55 -1.50 0.84 0.94
C ILE A 55 -1.27 -0.64 0.61
N ASN A 56 -0.04 -1.01 0.25
CA ASN A 56 0.33 -2.39 -0.04
C ASN A 56 0.20 -3.31 1.19
N GLY A 57 0.12 -2.76 2.41
CA GLY A 57 -0.12 -3.52 3.63
C GLY A 57 -1.52 -4.17 3.69
N ILE A 58 -2.51 -3.61 2.97
CA ILE A 58 -3.87 -4.16 2.84
C ILE A 58 -4.08 -4.92 1.52
N GLY A 59 -3.01 -5.23 0.78
CA GLY A 59 -3.11 -5.99 -0.48
C GLY A 59 -3.54 -5.20 -1.71
N VAL A 60 -3.50 -3.87 -1.63
CA VAL A 60 -3.71 -2.97 -2.77
C VAL A 60 -2.37 -2.64 -3.38
N LEU A 61 -2.20 -2.91 -4.66
CA LEU A 61 -0.93 -2.61 -5.32
C LEU A 61 -0.83 -1.10 -5.61
N GLY A 62 0.11 -0.42 -4.96
CA GLY A 62 0.30 1.01 -5.20
C GLY A 62 1.64 1.59 -4.77
N TRP A 63 2.04 2.68 -5.43
CA TRP A 63 3.31 3.34 -5.20
C TRP A 63 3.30 4.82 -5.60
N GLY A 64 4.36 5.53 -5.22
CA GLY A 64 4.54 6.94 -5.52
C GLY A 64 5.04 7.17 -6.96
N VAL A 65 4.42 8.12 -7.66
CA VAL A 65 4.80 8.56 -9.01
C VAL A 65 4.95 10.09 -9.06
N GLY A 66 5.53 10.60 -10.16
CA GLY A 66 5.60 12.04 -10.40
C GLY A 66 4.22 12.65 -10.72
N GLY A 67 4.05 13.95 -10.48
CA GLY A 67 2.78 14.64 -10.73
C GLY A 67 2.27 14.53 -12.17
N ILE A 68 3.16 14.54 -13.16
CA ILE A 68 2.80 14.39 -14.58
C ILE A 68 2.24 12.99 -14.87
N GLU A 69 2.81 11.95 -14.27
CA GLU A 69 2.34 10.57 -14.44
C GLU A 69 0.99 10.37 -13.75
N ALA A 70 0.81 10.94 -12.56
CA ALA A 70 -0.49 10.95 -11.89
C ALA A 70 -1.56 11.69 -12.72
N GLU A 71 -1.23 12.84 -13.30
CA GLU A 71 -2.15 13.59 -14.18
C GLU A 71 -2.51 12.80 -15.44
N ALA A 72 -1.53 12.16 -16.08
CA ALA A 72 -1.77 11.29 -17.24
C ALA A 72 -2.72 10.14 -16.89
N ALA A 73 -2.50 9.47 -15.75
CA ALA A 73 -3.39 8.42 -15.26
C ALA A 73 -4.82 8.94 -14.99
N MET A 74 -4.96 10.15 -14.43
CA MET A 74 -6.27 10.79 -14.24
C MET A 74 -7.00 11.10 -15.56
N LEU A 75 -6.25 11.31 -16.66
CA LEU A 75 -6.79 11.50 -18.01
C LEU A 75 -7.07 10.18 -18.75
N GLY A 76 -6.83 9.04 -18.12
CA GLY A 76 -7.08 7.71 -18.68
C GLY A 76 -5.89 7.12 -19.46
N GLU A 77 -4.73 7.76 -19.41
CA GLU A 77 -3.51 7.18 -19.99
C GLU A 77 -2.98 6.06 -19.10
N ALA A 78 -2.61 4.94 -19.72
CA ALA A 78 -1.99 3.83 -18.99
C ALA A 78 -0.57 4.19 -18.56
N SER A 79 -0.19 3.83 -17.33
CA SER A 79 1.23 3.83 -16.94
C SER A 79 1.93 2.63 -17.54
N TYR A 80 3.13 2.88 -18.08
CA TYR A 80 3.99 1.85 -18.67
C TYR A 80 5.26 1.74 -17.85
N PHE A 81 5.54 0.54 -17.36
CA PHE A 81 6.80 0.22 -16.69
C PHE A 81 7.29 -1.16 -17.14
N PRO A 82 8.62 -1.39 -17.17
CA PRO A 82 9.16 -2.72 -17.41
C PRO A 82 8.60 -3.72 -16.40
N VAL A 83 8.31 -4.95 -16.83
CA VAL A 83 7.90 -6.01 -15.91
C VAL A 83 8.94 -6.14 -14.81
N PRO A 84 8.59 -5.89 -13.54
CA PRO A 84 9.56 -5.84 -12.47
C PRO A 84 9.98 -7.25 -12.06
N GLU A 85 11.23 -7.40 -11.62
CA GLU A 85 11.61 -8.55 -10.82
C GLU A 85 10.89 -8.49 -9.47
N VAL A 86 10.43 -9.64 -8.97
CA VAL A 86 9.77 -9.77 -7.67
C VAL A 86 10.68 -10.51 -6.69
N ILE A 87 11.06 -9.84 -5.60
CA ILE A 87 11.86 -10.39 -4.52
C ILE A 87 10.93 -10.87 -3.41
N GLY A 88 10.88 -12.19 -3.21
CA GLY A 88 10.10 -12.79 -2.12
C GLY A 88 10.81 -12.68 -0.77
N VAL A 89 10.16 -12.07 0.22
CA VAL A 89 10.60 -12.02 1.61
C VAL A 89 9.80 -13.02 2.43
N ARG A 90 10.44 -14.13 2.77
CA ARG A 90 9.82 -15.18 3.60
C ARG A 90 9.94 -14.83 5.09
N LEU A 91 8.81 -14.55 5.72
CA LEU A 91 8.68 -14.36 7.16
C LEU A 91 8.47 -15.71 7.84
N VAL A 92 9.24 -15.98 8.89
CA VAL A 92 9.22 -17.22 9.66
C VAL A 92 9.25 -16.94 11.16
N GLY A 93 8.68 -17.85 11.94
CA GLY A 93 8.56 -17.69 13.39
C GLY A 93 7.61 -16.56 13.80
N GLU A 94 7.76 -16.10 15.05
CA GLU A 94 6.92 -15.08 15.67
C GLU A 94 7.78 -13.95 16.25
N LEU A 95 7.23 -12.73 16.30
CA LEU A 95 7.92 -11.61 16.94
C LEU A 95 7.92 -11.75 18.48
N PRO A 96 9.03 -11.44 19.16
CA PRO A 96 9.05 -11.34 20.61
C PRO A 96 8.02 -10.32 21.14
N LYS A 97 7.45 -10.57 22.32
CA LYS A 97 6.37 -9.72 22.90
C LYS A 97 6.72 -8.25 23.09
N ILE A 98 8.01 -7.90 23.15
CA ILE A 98 8.49 -6.53 23.34
C ILE A 98 8.85 -5.84 22.03
N THR A 99 8.77 -6.55 20.91
CA THR A 99 9.10 -6.03 19.58
C THR A 99 7.94 -5.21 19.05
N THR A 100 8.26 -4.06 18.46
CA THR A 100 7.30 -3.14 17.86
C THR A 100 7.27 -3.26 16.33
N ALA A 101 6.21 -2.73 15.70
CA ALA A 101 6.12 -2.55 14.25
C ALA A 101 7.37 -1.87 13.67
N THR A 102 7.86 -0.84 14.37
CA THR A 102 9.04 -0.07 13.98
C THR A 102 10.31 -0.92 13.99
N ASP A 103 10.50 -1.79 15.00
CA ASP A 103 11.66 -2.68 15.06
C ASP A 103 11.67 -3.63 13.86
N LEU A 104 10.51 -4.22 13.54
CA LEU A 104 10.35 -5.06 12.35
C LEU A 104 10.68 -4.27 11.07
N ALA A 105 10.07 -3.10 10.89
CA ALA A 105 10.24 -2.29 9.68
C ALA A 105 11.68 -1.83 9.48
N LEU A 106 12.36 -1.41 10.54
CA LEU A 106 13.78 -1.06 10.49
C LEU A 106 14.65 -2.27 10.17
N LYS A 107 14.34 -3.45 10.73
CA LYS A 107 15.09 -4.68 10.45
C LYS A 107 14.94 -5.15 9.01
N VAL A 108 13.71 -5.14 8.49
CA VAL A 108 13.40 -5.46 7.09
C VAL A 108 14.09 -4.47 6.16
N THR A 109 13.98 -3.17 6.42
CA THR A 109 14.63 -2.11 5.64
C THR A 109 16.15 -2.30 5.61
N GLN A 110 16.77 -2.56 6.76
CA GLN A 110 18.20 -2.84 6.86
C GLN A 110 18.60 -4.01 5.96
N ARG A 111 17.85 -5.11 6.01
CA ARG A 111 18.17 -6.33 5.25
C ARG A 111 17.97 -6.11 3.76
N LEU A 112 16.86 -5.52 3.34
CA LEU A 112 16.55 -5.28 1.92
C LEU A 112 17.50 -4.28 1.26
N ARG A 113 18.01 -3.28 2.01
CA ARG A 113 19.09 -2.42 1.53
C ARG A 113 20.37 -3.20 1.20
N GLN A 114 20.71 -4.22 2.00
CA GLN A 114 21.89 -5.05 1.76
C GLN A 114 21.73 -5.95 0.52
N GLU A 115 20.50 -6.37 0.22
CA GLU A 115 20.17 -7.20 -0.94
C GLU A 115 19.96 -6.39 -2.24
N ASN A 116 20.07 -5.06 -2.19
CA ASN A 116 19.99 -4.14 -3.33
C ASN A 116 18.73 -4.33 -4.20
N VAL A 117 17.55 -4.14 -3.59
CA VAL A 117 16.23 -4.32 -4.25
C VAL A 117 15.74 -3.08 -5.01
N VAL A 118 16.65 -2.20 -5.44
CA VAL A 118 16.30 -0.93 -6.09
C VAL A 118 15.53 -1.18 -7.39
N GLY A 119 14.35 -0.56 -7.53
CA GLY A 119 13.52 -0.69 -8.72
C GLY A 119 12.83 -2.05 -8.89
N LYS A 120 12.85 -2.90 -7.85
CA LYS A 120 12.18 -4.20 -7.85
C LYS A 120 10.90 -4.16 -7.01
N PHE A 121 10.04 -5.14 -7.22
CA PHE A 121 8.92 -5.40 -6.32
C PHE A 121 9.40 -6.28 -5.17
N VAL A 122 8.89 -6.03 -3.97
CA VAL A 122 9.08 -6.91 -2.82
C VAL A 122 7.73 -7.48 -2.46
N GLU A 123 7.64 -8.80 -2.30
CA GLU A 123 6.42 -9.49 -1.88
C GLU A 123 6.69 -10.28 -0.59
N TYR A 124 5.86 -10.07 0.43
CA TYR A 124 5.98 -10.73 1.73
C TYR A 124 5.11 -11.98 1.78
N PHE A 125 5.69 -13.09 2.25
CA PHE A 125 5.00 -14.37 2.36
C PHE A 125 5.55 -15.22 3.51
N GLY A 126 4.95 -16.38 3.77
CA GLY A 126 5.42 -17.36 4.75
C GLY A 126 4.59 -17.39 6.03
N GLU A 127 4.89 -18.35 6.89
CA GLU A 127 4.10 -18.64 8.10
C GLU A 127 4.08 -17.48 9.11
N GLY A 128 5.17 -16.70 9.20
CA GLY A 128 5.25 -15.57 10.11
C GLY A 128 4.32 -14.42 9.73
N LEU A 129 3.88 -14.34 8.46
CA LEU A 129 2.96 -13.30 8.00
C LEU A 129 1.61 -13.36 8.73
N ALA A 130 1.11 -14.57 9.00
CA ALA A 130 -0.16 -14.78 9.69
C ALA A 130 -0.17 -14.26 11.14
N THR A 131 1.01 -13.97 11.71
CA THR A 131 1.15 -13.43 13.06
C THR A 131 1.26 -11.91 13.12
N LEU A 132 1.40 -11.24 11.96
CA LEU A 132 1.51 -9.80 11.88
C LEU A 132 0.13 -9.16 11.74
N GLY A 133 -0.18 -8.24 12.64
CA GLY A 133 -1.37 -7.40 12.51
C GLY A 133 -1.23 -6.38 11.38
N LEU A 134 -2.34 -5.79 10.93
CA LEU A 134 -2.32 -4.90 9.78
C LEU A 134 -1.41 -3.67 9.98
N ALA A 135 -1.34 -3.12 11.20
CA ALA A 135 -0.45 -2.00 11.51
C ALA A 135 1.03 -2.33 11.27
N ASP A 136 1.47 -3.56 11.58
CA ASP A 136 2.85 -4.01 11.34
C ASP A 136 3.13 -4.08 9.84
N ARG A 137 2.22 -4.68 9.07
CA ARG A 137 2.30 -4.81 7.61
C ARG A 137 2.37 -3.45 6.94
N ALA A 138 1.47 -2.53 7.31
CA ALA A 138 1.43 -1.17 6.79
C ALA A 138 2.72 -0.39 7.12
N THR A 139 3.29 -0.59 8.32
CA THR A 139 4.56 0.05 8.71
C THR A 139 5.73 -0.45 7.86
N VAL A 140 5.78 -1.76 7.57
CA VAL A 140 6.80 -2.34 6.70
C VAL A 140 6.64 -1.90 5.23
N ALA A 141 5.40 -1.89 4.73
CA ALA A 141 5.08 -1.47 3.36
C ALA A 141 5.35 0.03 3.13
N ASN A 142 5.08 0.86 4.13
CA ASN A 142 5.37 2.29 4.13
C ASN A 142 6.87 2.55 3.92
N MET A 143 7.75 1.67 4.42
CA MET A 143 9.20 1.84 4.34
C MET A 143 9.82 1.44 2.98
N ALA A 144 9.01 1.10 1.97
CA ALA A 144 9.50 0.69 0.65
C ALA A 144 10.45 1.70 -0.03
N PRO A 145 10.14 3.02 -0.02
CA PRO A 145 11.07 4.03 -0.55
C PRO A 145 12.42 4.00 0.15
N GLU A 146 12.46 3.70 1.45
CA GLU A 146 13.69 3.68 2.24
C GLU A 146 14.61 2.53 1.84
N TYR A 147 14.10 1.36 1.45
CA TYR A 147 14.92 0.26 0.90
C TYR A 147 15.01 0.22 -0.63
N GLY A 148 14.41 1.21 -1.31
CA GLY A 148 14.54 1.46 -2.75
C GLY A 148 13.65 0.59 -3.65
N ALA A 149 12.79 -0.25 -3.08
CA ALA A 149 11.82 -0.99 -3.85
C ALA A 149 10.72 -0.06 -4.39
N ILE A 150 10.06 -0.48 -5.47
CA ILE A 150 8.88 0.23 -5.98
C ILE A 150 7.71 0.07 -5.00
N CYS A 151 7.54 -1.14 -4.45
CA CYS A 151 6.51 -1.46 -3.48
C CYS A 151 6.95 -2.60 -2.55
N GLY A 152 6.28 -2.69 -1.39
CA GLY A 152 6.36 -3.82 -0.47
C GLY A 152 4.98 -4.44 -0.27
N TYR A 153 4.67 -5.48 -1.04
CA TYR A 153 3.34 -6.06 -1.19
C TYR A 153 3.03 -7.15 -0.18
N PHE A 154 1.93 -6.99 0.55
CA PHE A 154 1.34 -8.00 1.42
C PHE A 154 0.04 -8.50 0.79
N PRO A 155 -0.05 -9.77 0.34
CA PRO A 155 -1.27 -10.30 -0.26
C PRO A 155 -2.48 -10.20 0.68
N ILE A 156 -3.67 -10.07 0.09
CA ILE A 156 -4.94 -10.08 0.83
C ILE A 156 -5.10 -11.43 1.53
N ASP A 157 -5.31 -11.40 2.84
CA ASP A 157 -5.60 -12.58 3.66
C ASP A 157 -6.69 -12.28 4.71
N GLU A 158 -6.90 -13.21 5.64
CA GLU A 158 -7.90 -13.06 6.71
C GLU A 158 -7.66 -11.84 7.60
N GLU A 159 -6.41 -11.43 7.82
CA GLU A 159 -6.11 -10.22 8.60
C GLU A 159 -6.52 -8.96 7.82
N THR A 160 -6.30 -8.93 6.50
CA THR A 160 -6.84 -7.86 5.65
C THR A 160 -8.36 -7.79 5.76
N LEU A 161 -9.06 -8.91 5.61
CA LEU A 161 -10.53 -8.95 5.73
C LEU A 161 -11.00 -8.55 7.13
N HIS A 162 -10.30 -8.99 8.17
CA HIS A 162 -10.57 -8.57 9.55
C HIS A 162 -10.44 -7.06 9.72
N TYR A 163 -9.37 -6.47 9.18
CA TYR A 163 -9.14 -5.03 9.24
C TYR A 163 -10.23 -4.24 8.49
N MET A 164 -10.67 -4.71 7.32
CA MET A 164 -11.77 -4.09 6.56
C MET A 164 -13.08 -4.08 7.37
N ARG A 165 -13.39 -5.15 8.10
CA ARG A 165 -14.54 -5.19 9.02
C ARG A 165 -14.37 -4.22 10.19
N LEU A 166 -13.19 -4.19 10.81
CA LEU A 166 -12.87 -3.34 11.96
C LEU A 166 -13.04 -1.84 11.65
N THR A 167 -12.80 -1.48 10.40
CA THR A 167 -12.90 -0.12 9.86
C THR A 167 -14.24 0.16 9.18
N ASN A 168 -15.25 -0.67 9.46
CA ASN A 168 -16.64 -0.50 9.08
C ASN A 168 -16.88 -0.50 7.55
N ARG A 169 -16.09 -1.27 6.79
CA ARG A 169 -16.36 -1.57 5.39
C ARG A 169 -17.34 -2.74 5.32
N LYS A 170 -18.28 -2.66 4.37
CA LYS A 170 -19.33 -3.66 4.19
C LYS A 170 -18.76 -4.84 3.42
N GLU A 171 -19.07 -6.05 3.87
CA GLU A 171 -18.92 -7.29 3.09
C GLU A 171 -20.00 -7.41 2.03
#